data_AF-A0A9D4SUX3-F1
#
_entry.id   AF-A0A9D4SUX3-F1
#
_cell.length_a   1.000
_cell.length_b   1.000
_cell.length_c   1.000
_cell.angle_alpha   90.00
_cell.angle_beta   90.00
_cell.angle_gamma   90.00
#
_symmetry.space_group_name_H-M   'P 1'
#
loop_
_entity.id
_entity.type
_entity.pdbx_description
1 polymer ?
#
loop_
_entity_poly.entity_id
_entity_poly.type
_entity_poly.pdbx_seq_one_letter_code
_entity_poly.pdbx_strand_id
1 'polypeptide(L)'
;MLCDGDSRSYSAVKEAKVYGFINVEKEDCSNHVQKRMGTALRNLVQKHKGDSSERISGKGRLTGDLITKLTSYYGWALKSHSGNVDEMHKAVWATYYHVTSTDEKSNHSFCPHGPESWCKHNAAMARNEPIPKSKYNLPEADKNASLFAVETAVADAVMRFNLGNKESSSLILRELQLDQTCTGNQRAVEKDYRRAVGSERKRASSAAFQAAAKKKHKQKPASDYSTGAF
;
A
#
# COMPACT_ATOMS: atom_id res chain seq x y z
N MET A 1 6.94 -11.54 17.07
CA MET A 1 6.34 -10.84 15.92
C MET A 1 7.32 -10.91 14.75
N LEU A 2 6.88 -11.30 13.55
CA LEU A 2 7.73 -11.44 12.35
C LEU A 2 7.11 -10.60 11.21
N CYS A 3 7.67 -9.42 10.96
CA CYS A 3 7.20 -8.48 9.94
C CYS A 3 8.04 -8.57 8.66
N ASP A 4 7.86 -9.62 7.86
CA ASP A 4 8.45 -9.67 6.52
C ASP A 4 7.47 -10.25 5.49
N GLY A 5 7.32 -9.49 4.39
CA GLY A 5 6.32 -9.62 3.34
C GLY A 5 6.49 -10.85 2.46
N ASP A 6 7.61 -11.55 2.55
CA ASP A 6 7.80 -12.90 2.01
C ASP A 6 8.70 -13.72 2.93
N SER A 7 8.38 -13.74 4.23
CA SER A 7 9.21 -14.42 5.23
C SER A 7 9.09 -15.94 5.14
N ARG A 8 9.98 -16.54 4.36
CA ARG A 8 10.37 -17.95 4.50
C ARG A 8 10.74 -18.27 5.96
N SER A 9 11.34 -17.30 6.64
CA SER A 9 11.65 -17.35 8.06
C SER A 9 10.41 -17.60 8.93
N TYR A 10 9.28 -16.96 8.63
CA TYR A 10 8.03 -17.23 9.37
C TYR A 10 7.58 -18.66 9.19
N SER A 11 7.63 -19.19 7.97
CA SER A 11 7.21 -20.55 7.72
C SER A 11 8.14 -21.58 8.36
N ALA A 12 9.45 -21.37 8.26
CA ALA A 12 10.44 -22.22 8.92
C ALA A 12 10.28 -22.19 10.45
N VAL A 13 10.05 -21.02 11.04
CA VAL A 13 9.80 -20.87 12.48
C VAL A 13 8.51 -21.56 12.91
N LYS A 14 7.45 -21.46 12.09
CA LYS A 14 6.16 -22.11 12.33
C LYS A 14 6.25 -23.63 12.20
N GLU A 15 6.90 -24.14 11.16
CA GLU A 15 7.10 -25.58 10.92
C GLU A 15 8.01 -26.21 11.99
N ALA A 16 9.10 -25.53 12.35
CA ALA A 16 10.03 -26.00 13.37
C ALA A 16 9.49 -25.87 14.82
N LYS A 17 8.29 -25.29 15.00
CA LYS A 17 7.67 -25.03 16.32
C LYS A 17 8.68 -24.43 17.31
N VAL A 18 9.48 -23.45 16.87
CA VAL A 18 10.61 -22.90 17.65
C VAL A 18 10.18 -22.42 19.04
N TYR A 19 8.98 -21.85 19.13
CA TYR A 19 8.43 -21.34 20.39
C TYR A 19 7.39 -22.29 21.02
N GLY A 20 7.28 -23.52 20.53
CA GLY A 20 6.49 -24.64 21.07
C GLY A 20 4.99 -24.36 21.19
N PHE A 21 4.62 -23.65 22.25
CA PHE A 21 3.26 -23.30 22.67
C PHE A 21 2.82 -21.90 22.22
N ILE A 22 3.75 -21.02 21.81
CA ILE A 22 3.41 -19.68 21.33
C ILE A 22 3.09 -19.73 19.84
N ASN A 23 1.84 -19.42 19.49
CA ASN A 23 1.44 -19.27 18.09
C ASN A 23 2.08 -17.99 17.53
N VAL A 24 2.95 -18.15 16.53
CA VAL A 24 3.56 -17.00 15.85
C VAL A 24 2.56 -16.46 14.86
N GLU A 25 2.15 -15.21 15.03
CA GLU A 25 1.29 -14.50 14.09
C GLU A 25 2.11 -13.79 13.02
N LYS A 26 1.63 -13.87 11.78
CA LYS A 26 2.23 -13.16 10.65
C LYS A 26 1.52 -11.85 10.45
N GLU A 27 2.26 -10.77 10.64
CA GLU A 27 1.80 -9.43 10.34
C GLU A 27 2.38 -8.91 9.03
N ASP A 28 1.69 -7.93 8.45
CA ASP A 28 2.16 -7.29 7.24
C ASP A 28 3.30 -6.31 7.54
N CYS A 29 4.35 -6.38 6.72
CA CYS A 29 5.43 -5.40 6.79
C CYS A 29 4.94 -4.05 6.25
N SER A 30 5.20 -2.96 6.97
CA SER A 30 4.87 -1.59 6.56
C SER A 30 5.39 -1.25 5.15
N ASN A 31 6.58 -1.74 4.79
CA ASN A 31 7.14 -1.58 3.44
C ASN A 31 6.30 -2.29 2.38
N HIS A 32 5.68 -3.42 2.72
CA HIS A 32 4.81 -4.15 1.81
C HIS A 32 3.45 -3.46 1.68
N VAL A 33 2.86 -3.01 2.79
CA VAL A 33 1.64 -2.17 2.81
C VAL A 33 1.81 -0.94 1.92
N GLN A 34 2.96 -0.27 2.04
CA GLN A 34 3.36 0.84 1.19
C GLN A 34 3.38 0.46 -0.31
N LYS A 35 4.09 -0.61 -0.67
CA LYS A 35 4.17 -1.08 -2.08
C LYS A 35 2.80 -1.44 -2.67
N ARG A 36 1.88 -1.96 -1.85
CA ARG A 36 0.52 -2.32 -2.31
C ARG A 36 -0.28 -1.09 -2.71
N MET A 37 -0.26 -0.03 -1.91
CA MET A 37 -0.94 1.24 -2.25
C MET A 37 -0.47 1.74 -3.63
N GLY A 38 0.84 1.81 -3.84
CA GLY A 38 1.39 2.25 -5.13
C GLY A 38 1.00 1.33 -6.29
N THR A 39 0.93 0.01 -6.06
CA THR A 39 0.45 -0.95 -7.07
C THR A 39 -1.03 -0.76 -7.39
N ALA A 40 -1.87 -0.53 -6.38
CA ALA A 40 -3.31 -0.28 -6.56
C ALA A 40 -3.55 0.98 -7.40
N LEU A 41 -2.84 2.07 -7.11
CA LEU A 41 -2.93 3.31 -7.89
C LEU A 41 -2.49 3.12 -9.35
N ARG A 42 -1.39 2.38 -9.59
CA ARG A 42 -0.96 2.07 -10.96
C ARG A 42 -1.99 1.22 -11.71
N ASN A 43 -2.58 0.22 -11.04
CA ASN A 43 -3.62 -0.61 -11.63
C ASN A 43 -4.88 0.20 -11.97
N LEU A 44 -5.26 1.16 -11.12
CA LEU A 44 -6.36 2.08 -11.39
C LEU A 44 -6.08 2.89 -12.67
N VAL A 45 -4.88 3.48 -12.77
CA VAL A 45 -4.46 4.21 -13.98
C VAL A 45 -4.48 3.33 -15.23
N GLN A 46 -4.03 2.07 -15.14
CA GLN A 46 -4.05 1.15 -16.29
C GLN A 46 -5.47 0.79 -16.71
N LYS A 47 -6.40 0.57 -15.76
CA LYS A 47 -7.80 0.25 -16.07
C LYS A 47 -8.48 1.37 -16.85
N HIS A 48 -8.18 2.63 -16.52
CA HIS A 48 -8.77 3.81 -17.16
C HIS A 48 -7.96 4.33 -18.36
N LYS A 49 -7.01 3.55 -18.89
CA LYS A 49 -6.16 3.97 -20.02
C LYS A 49 -6.90 4.03 -21.37
N GLY A 50 -8.08 3.40 -21.48
CA GLY A 50 -8.88 3.29 -22.70
C GLY A 50 -10.22 4.03 -22.70
N ASP A 51 -10.68 4.54 -21.56
CA ASP A 51 -11.93 5.32 -21.50
C ASP A 51 -11.66 6.75 -21.99
N SER A 52 -12.29 7.12 -23.10
CA SER A 52 -12.15 8.42 -23.75
C SER A 52 -12.85 9.54 -22.98
N SER A 53 -13.80 9.21 -22.11
CA SER A 53 -14.60 10.19 -21.39
C SER A 53 -13.80 10.92 -20.30
N GLU A 54 -12.81 10.29 -19.65
CA GLU A 54 -12.05 10.96 -18.59
C GLU A 54 -10.73 10.25 -18.23
N ARG A 55 -9.62 10.76 -18.78
CA ARG A 55 -8.28 10.20 -18.50
C ARG A 55 -7.84 10.54 -17.07
N ILE A 56 -7.75 9.54 -16.20
CA ILE A 56 -7.23 9.67 -14.81
C ILE A 56 -5.73 10.02 -14.76
N SER A 57 -4.99 9.77 -15.84
CA SER A 57 -3.55 10.04 -15.98
C SER A 57 -3.27 11.19 -16.94
N GLY A 58 -2.17 11.92 -16.70
CA GLY A 58 -1.74 13.07 -17.52
C GLY A 58 -1.09 14.19 -16.71
N LYS A 59 -0.66 15.27 -17.38
CA LYS A 59 -0.08 16.46 -16.73
C LYS A 59 -1.11 17.07 -15.76
N GLY A 60 -0.71 17.24 -14.49
CA GLY A 60 -1.60 17.73 -13.42
C GLY A 60 -2.49 16.68 -12.77
N ARG A 61 -2.52 15.44 -13.28
CA ARG A 61 -3.34 14.33 -12.76
C ARG A 61 -2.48 13.24 -12.08
N LEU A 62 -3.02 12.04 -11.90
CA LEU A 62 -2.32 10.92 -11.27
C LEU A 62 -1.23 10.36 -12.21
N THR A 63 -0.03 10.94 -12.13
CA THR A 63 1.17 10.50 -12.86
C THR A 63 1.95 9.42 -12.10
N GLY A 64 2.81 8.68 -12.79
CA GLY A 64 3.70 7.69 -12.15
C GLY A 64 4.59 8.29 -11.05
N ASP A 65 5.07 9.52 -11.25
CA ASP A 65 5.86 10.26 -10.26
C ASP A 65 5.03 10.66 -9.04
N LEU A 66 3.78 11.09 -9.26
CA LEU A 66 2.86 11.41 -8.18
C LEU A 66 2.51 10.16 -7.37
N ILE A 67 2.25 9.03 -8.03
CA ILE A 67 2.03 7.74 -7.36
C ILE A 67 3.23 7.36 -6.50
N THR A 68 4.46 7.54 -7.01
CA THR A 68 5.68 7.22 -6.27
C THR A 68 5.84 8.11 -5.04
N LYS A 69 5.50 9.41 -5.14
CA LYS A 69 5.49 10.34 -4.01
C LYS A 69 4.41 9.98 -2.98
N LEU A 70 3.17 9.76 -3.41
CA LEU A 70 2.06 9.32 -2.54
C LEU A 70 2.40 8.03 -1.80
N THR A 71 3.00 7.06 -2.51
CA THR A 71 3.49 5.82 -1.93
C THR A 71 4.56 6.08 -0.86
N SER A 72 5.48 7.02 -1.09
CA SER A 72 6.53 7.37 -0.13
C SER A 72 5.97 8.07 1.11
N TYR A 73 5.06 9.03 0.92
CA TYR A 73 4.39 9.75 1.99
C TYR A 73 3.54 8.83 2.86
N TYR A 74 2.80 7.90 2.26
CA TYR A 74 2.05 6.88 3.00
C TYR A 74 2.96 6.02 3.88
N GLY A 75 4.11 5.57 3.35
CA GLY A 75 5.10 4.84 4.14
C GLY A 75 5.67 5.67 5.30
N TRP A 76 5.90 6.97 5.09
CA TRP A 76 6.36 7.88 6.14
C TRP A 76 5.29 8.11 7.22
N ALA A 77 4.02 8.29 6.84
CA ALA A 77 2.90 8.49 7.77
C ALA A 77 2.75 7.28 8.71
N LEU A 78 2.80 6.06 8.17
CA LEU A 78 2.73 4.81 8.94
C LEU A 78 3.91 4.66 9.93
N LYS A 79 5.12 5.05 9.53
CA LYS A 79 6.33 4.90 10.36
C LYS A 79 6.40 5.96 11.45
N SER A 80 6.07 7.21 11.12
CA SER A 80 6.27 8.35 12.01
C SER A 80 5.22 8.45 13.12
N HIS A 81 4.08 7.77 12.96
CA HIS A 81 2.99 7.75 13.94
C HIS A 81 2.71 6.32 14.44
N SER A 82 3.75 5.49 14.52
CA SER A 82 3.59 4.12 15.02
C SER A 82 3.16 4.14 16.50
N GLY A 83 2.12 3.38 16.83
CA GLY A 83 1.52 3.35 18.17
C GLY A 83 0.38 4.34 18.42
N ASN A 84 0.06 5.24 17.48
CA ASN A 84 -1.12 6.11 17.57
C ASN A 84 -1.92 6.07 16.26
N VAL A 85 -3.06 5.36 16.28
CA VAL A 85 -3.89 5.11 15.09
C VAL A 85 -4.54 6.40 14.59
N ASP A 86 -4.98 7.28 15.49
CA ASP A 86 -5.67 8.52 15.12
C ASP A 86 -4.72 9.51 14.43
N GLU A 87 -3.51 9.68 14.97
CA GLU A 87 -2.49 10.55 14.36
C GLU A 87 -1.96 9.96 13.04
N MET A 88 -1.84 8.63 12.96
CA MET A 88 -1.52 7.95 11.71
C MET A 88 -2.59 8.19 10.64
N HIS A 89 -3.86 8.04 11.01
CA HIS A 89 -4.99 8.33 10.14
C HIS A 89 -4.94 9.78 9.64
N LYS A 90 -4.80 10.76 10.55
CA LYS A 90 -4.66 12.17 10.18
C LYS A 90 -3.48 12.41 9.22
N ALA A 91 -2.32 11.81 9.47
CA ALA A 91 -1.14 11.96 8.61
C ALA A 91 -1.32 11.36 7.20
N VAL A 92 -1.97 10.20 7.10
CA VAL A 92 -2.33 9.59 5.80
C VAL A 92 -3.28 10.51 5.05
N TRP A 93 -4.31 11.02 5.73
CA TRP A 93 -5.29 11.92 5.14
C TRP A 93 -4.74 13.29 4.76
N ALA A 94 -3.83 13.84 5.56
CA ALA A 94 -3.12 15.07 5.25
C ALA A 94 -2.39 14.98 3.91
N THR A 95 -1.79 13.83 3.62
CA THR A 95 -1.12 13.58 2.33
C THR A 95 -2.11 13.64 1.17
N TYR A 96 -3.27 13.02 1.34
CA TYR A 96 -4.31 13.00 0.32
C TYR A 96 -4.88 14.41 0.07
N TYR A 97 -5.33 15.11 1.12
CA TYR A 97 -5.88 16.46 1.00
C TYR A 97 -4.86 17.46 0.46
N HIS A 98 -3.59 17.34 0.84
CA HIS A 98 -2.54 18.19 0.29
C HIS A 98 -2.38 18.01 -1.22
N VAL A 99 -2.53 16.78 -1.72
CA VAL A 99 -2.37 16.47 -3.15
C VAL A 99 -3.63 16.83 -3.95
N THR A 100 -4.82 16.80 -3.35
CA THR A 100 -6.08 17.18 -4.01
C THR A 100 -6.45 18.66 -3.84
N SER A 101 -5.71 19.43 -3.03
CA SER A 101 -5.93 20.85 -2.83
C SER A 101 -5.69 21.67 -4.10
N THR A 102 -6.58 22.60 -4.39
CA THR A 102 -6.44 23.59 -5.48
C THR A 102 -6.33 25.00 -4.92
N ASP A 103 -5.97 25.98 -5.76
CA ASP A 103 -5.93 27.39 -5.36
C ASP A 103 -7.32 27.93 -4.98
N GLU A 104 -8.39 27.37 -5.56
CA GLU A 104 -9.79 27.76 -5.30
C GLU A 104 -10.38 27.03 -4.08
N LYS A 105 -10.01 25.76 -3.89
CA LYS A 105 -10.47 24.91 -2.77
C LYS A 105 -9.25 24.32 -2.06
N SER A 106 -8.62 25.13 -1.22
CA SER A 106 -7.47 24.70 -0.42
C SER A 106 -7.92 23.80 0.75
N ASN A 107 -7.36 22.60 0.87
CA ASN A 107 -7.61 21.69 1.98
C ASN A 107 -6.30 21.26 2.65
N HIS A 108 -5.87 22.06 3.62
CA HIS A 108 -4.67 21.82 4.42
C HIS A 108 -4.96 21.59 5.90
N SER A 109 -6.20 21.21 6.22
CA SER A 109 -6.74 21.08 7.58
C SER A 109 -6.02 20.03 8.43
N PHE A 110 -5.58 18.92 7.83
CA PHE A 110 -4.84 17.87 8.52
C PHE A 110 -3.32 17.97 8.37
N CYS A 111 -2.84 18.95 7.60
CA CYS A 111 -1.42 19.21 7.53
C CYS A 111 -0.93 19.83 8.84
N PRO A 112 0.30 19.53 9.29
CA PRO A 112 0.84 20.15 10.49
C PRO A 112 0.87 21.67 10.35
N HIS A 113 0.67 22.37 11.47
CA HIS A 113 0.76 23.82 11.55
C HIS A 113 2.15 24.25 12.00
N GLY A 114 2.49 25.50 11.71
CA GLY A 114 3.74 26.12 12.14
C GLY A 114 4.74 26.34 11.00
N PRO A 115 5.78 27.15 11.25
CA PRO A 115 6.74 27.57 10.23
C PRO A 115 7.55 26.40 9.67
N GLU A 116 7.78 25.36 10.47
CA GLU A 116 8.53 24.15 10.07
C GLU A 116 7.63 23.06 9.48
N SER A 117 6.37 23.38 9.17
CA SER A 117 5.47 22.44 8.51
C SER A 117 5.99 22.07 7.12
N TRP A 118 5.97 20.78 6.80
CA TRP A 118 6.23 20.32 5.43
C TRP A 118 5.17 20.83 4.44
N CYS A 119 3.98 21.22 4.93
CA CYS A 119 2.94 21.83 4.14
C CYS A 119 3.28 23.31 3.92
N LYS A 120 3.76 23.62 2.72
CA LYS A 120 4.17 24.99 2.35
C LYS A 120 3.06 26.03 2.55
N HIS A 121 1.80 25.65 2.39
CA HIS A 121 0.66 26.52 2.64
C HIS A 121 0.58 26.91 4.12
N ASN A 122 0.52 25.93 5.03
CA ASN A 122 0.46 26.18 6.48
C ASN A 122 1.74 26.85 7.01
N ALA A 123 2.91 26.51 6.45
CA ALA A 123 4.18 27.16 6.78
C ALA A 123 4.19 28.64 6.36
N ALA A 124 3.73 28.96 5.16
CA ALA A 124 3.62 30.35 4.69
C ALA A 124 2.63 31.14 5.54
N MET A 125 1.47 30.56 5.89
CA MET A 125 0.51 31.19 6.81
C MET A 125 1.14 31.46 8.19
N ALA A 126 1.90 30.52 8.73
CA ALA A 126 2.57 30.70 10.03
C ALA A 126 3.70 31.75 9.99
N ARG A 127 4.32 31.96 8.83
CA ARG A 127 5.38 32.96 8.61
C ARG A 127 4.85 34.32 8.13
N ASN A 128 3.55 34.45 7.90
CA ASN A 128 2.93 35.61 7.23
C ASN A 128 3.51 35.91 5.84
N GLU A 129 3.87 34.86 5.11
CA GLU A 129 4.38 34.92 3.74
C GLU A 129 3.26 34.70 2.70
N PRO A 130 3.44 35.15 1.44
CA PRO A 130 2.48 34.86 0.38
C PRO A 130 2.32 33.35 0.17
N ILE A 131 1.06 32.90 0.16
CA ILE A 131 0.72 31.49 0.01
C ILE A 131 1.17 31.01 -1.39
N PRO A 132 1.98 29.93 -1.45
CA PRO A 132 2.41 29.37 -2.73
C PRO A 132 1.25 28.72 -3.47
N LYS A 133 1.24 28.85 -4.80
CA LYS A 133 0.25 28.19 -5.66
C LYS A 133 0.29 26.67 -5.51
N SER A 134 -0.87 26.04 -5.60
CA SER A 134 -1.01 24.59 -5.55
C SER A 134 -0.20 23.94 -6.68
N LYS A 135 0.54 22.90 -6.28
CA LYS A 135 1.39 22.13 -7.19
C LYS A 135 0.60 21.12 -8.01
N TYR A 136 -0.58 20.73 -7.53
CA TYR A 136 -1.37 19.65 -8.07
C TYR A 136 -2.73 20.19 -8.50
N ASN A 137 -3.24 19.72 -9.65
CA ASN A 137 -4.55 20.11 -10.16
C ASN A 137 -5.33 18.85 -10.54
N LEU A 138 -5.50 17.99 -9.54
CA LEU A 138 -6.34 16.82 -9.67
C LEU A 138 -7.79 17.29 -9.84
N PRO A 139 -8.56 16.74 -10.80
CA PRO A 139 -9.95 17.10 -10.99
C PRO A 139 -10.73 16.94 -9.68
N GLU A 140 -11.70 17.82 -9.46
CA GLU A 140 -12.61 17.70 -8.32
C GLU A 140 -13.25 16.32 -8.28
N ALA A 141 -13.35 15.77 -7.07
CA ALA A 141 -13.97 14.48 -6.77
C ALA A 141 -15.35 14.30 -7.43
N ASP A 142 -16.09 15.39 -7.62
CA ASP A 142 -17.46 15.37 -8.14
C ASP A 142 -17.55 15.04 -9.64
N LYS A 143 -16.45 15.22 -10.39
CA LYS A 143 -16.42 14.94 -11.84
C LYS A 143 -15.75 13.61 -12.19
N ASN A 144 -14.90 13.07 -11.31
CA ASN A 144 -14.12 11.86 -11.60
C ASN A 144 -13.90 11.03 -10.34
N ALA A 145 -14.72 9.99 -10.16
CA ALA A 145 -14.72 9.09 -9.01
C ALA A 145 -14.60 9.84 -7.67
N SER A 146 -15.74 10.03 -7.00
CA SER A 146 -15.83 10.75 -5.74
C SER A 146 -14.72 10.36 -4.75
N LEU A 147 -14.32 11.29 -3.89
CA LEU A 147 -13.45 11.04 -2.73
C LEU A 147 -13.80 9.70 -2.05
N PHE A 148 -15.10 9.48 -1.90
CA PHE A 148 -15.71 8.25 -1.43
C PHE A 148 -15.34 7.00 -2.23
N ALA A 149 -15.25 7.06 -3.57
CA ALA A 149 -14.83 5.95 -4.43
C ALA A 149 -13.35 5.59 -4.25
N VAL A 150 -12.47 6.59 -4.07
CA VAL A 150 -11.05 6.34 -3.77
C VAL A 150 -10.90 5.77 -2.37
N GLU A 151 -11.62 6.30 -1.39
CA GLU A 151 -11.71 5.80 -0.01
C GLU A 151 -12.15 4.34 0.03
N THR A 152 -13.31 4.03 -0.57
CA THR A 152 -13.84 2.67 -0.62
C THR A 152 -12.90 1.74 -1.37
N ALA A 153 -12.26 2.18 -2.46
CA ALA A 153 -11.30 1.35 -3.17
C ALA A 153 -10.05 1.01 -2.33
N VAL A 154 -9.54 1.96 -1.55
CA VAL A 154 -8.40 1.72 -0.64
C VAL A 154 -8.83 0.81 0.50
N ALA A 155 -9.97 1.09 1.14
CA ALA A 155 -10.50 0.28 2.24
C ALA A 155 -10.81 -1.16 1.79
N ASP A 156 -11.48 -1.34 0.65
CA ASP A 156 -11.78 -2.63 0.04
C ASP A 156 -10.49 -3.40 -0.31
N ALA A 157 -9.47 -2.71 -0.85
CA ALA A 157 -8.19 -3.34 -1.14
C ALA A 157 -7.45 -3.84 0.12
N VAL A 158 -7.50 -3.07 1.22
CA VAL A 158 -6.91 -3.45 2.50
C VAL A 158 -7.66 -4.64 3.11
N MET A 159 -9.00 -4.57 3.16
CA MET A 159 -9.83 -5.66 3.71
C MET A 159 -9.68 -6.96 2.92
N ARG A 160 -9.76 -6.90 1.59
CA ARG A 160 -9.57 -8.07 0.71
C ARG A 160 -8.20 -8.68 0.84
N PHE A 161 -7.20 -7.90 1.22
CA PHE A 161 -5.87 -8.43 1.48
C PHE A 161 -5.85 -9.23 2.77
N ASN A 162 -6.27 -8.62 3.89
CA ASN A 162 -6.17 -9.19 5.23
C ASN A 162 -7.06 -10.43 5.39
N LEU A 163 -8.30 -10.35 4.91
CA LEU A 163 -9.32 -11.37 5.16
C LEU A 163 -9.59 -12.28 3.95
N GLY A 164 -9.09 -11.91 2.76
CA GLY A 164 -9.49 -12.54 1.51
C GLY A 164 -10.76 -11.93 0.93
N ASN A 165 -11.03 -12.22 -0.35
CA ASN A 165 -12.20 -11.70 -1.06
C ASN A 165 -13.51 -12.20 -0.46
N LYS A 166 -13.58 -13.46 -0.01
CA LYS A 166 -14.80 -14.07 0.52
C LYS A 166 -15.26 -13.34 1.78
N GLU A 167 -14.42 -13.31 2.81
CA GLU A 167 -14.74 -12.72 4.10
C GLU A 167 -14.93 -11.21 4.01
N SER A 168 -14.07 -10.49 3.26
CA SER A 168 -14.28 -9.05 3.07
C SER A 168 -15.59 -8.73 2.36
N SER A 169 -15.95 -9.48 1.32
CA SER A 169 -17.21 -9.24 0.60
C SER A 169 -18.42 -9.57 1.47
N SER A 170 -18.34 -10.62 2.30
CA SER A 170 -19.37 -10.99 3.27
C SER A 170 -19.60 -9.87 4.30
N LEU A 171 -18.51 -9.32 4.88
CA LEU A 171 -18.60 -8.23 5.86
C LEU A 171 -19.17 -6.95 5.24
N ILE A 172 -18.71 -6.56 4.05
CA ILE A 172 -19.23 -5.37 3.35
C ILE A 172 -20.73 -5.53 3.07
N LEU A 173 -21.15 -6.69 2.54
CA LEU A 173 -22.54 -6.93 2.19
C LEU A 173 -23.43 -6.97 3.43
N ARG A 174 -22.96 -7.57 4.53
CA ARG A 174 -23.66 -7.56 5.81
C ARG A 174 -23.87 -6.14 6.33
N GLU A 175 -22.83 -5.30 6.28
CA GLU A 175 -22.91 -3.90 6.71
C GLU A 175 -23.90 -3.10 5.86
N LEU A 176 -23.91 -3.35 4.54
CA LEU A 176 -24.84 -2.73 3.60
C LEU A 176 -26.24 -3.34 3.62
N GLN A 177 -26.50 -4.33 4.49
CA GLN A 177 -27.76 -5.07 4.56
C GLN A 177 -28.18 -5.70 3.22
N LEU A 178 -27.18 -6.14 2.45
CA LEU A 178 -27.36 -6.80 1.17
C LEU A 178 -27.06 -8.30 1.30
N ASP A 179 -27.87 -9.12 0.65
CA ASP A 179 -27.63 -10.55 0.61
C ASP A 179 -26.54 -10.91 -0.40
N GLN A 180 -25.61 -11.75 0.04
CA GLN A 180 -24.58 -12.26 -0.84
C GLN A 180 -25.14 -13.32 -1.78
N THR A 181 -25.07 -13.05 -3.08
CA THR A 181 -25.49 -14.02 -4.09
C THR A 181 -24.61 -15.26 -4.06
N CYS A 182 -25.20 -16.44 -4.31
CA CYS A 182 -24.48 -17.70 -4.35
C CYS A 182 -23.32 -17.68 -5.37
N THR A 183 -23.55 -17.06 -6.54
CA THR A 183 -22.55 -16.89 -7.61
C THR A 183 -21.45 -15.90 -7.21
N GLY A 184 -21.80 -14.81 -6.50
CA GLY A 184 -20.84 -13.85 -5.96
C GLY A 184 -19.92 -14.49 -4.92
N ASN A 185 -20.48 -15.30 -4.03
CA ASN A 185 -19.73 -16.05 -3.02
C ASN A 185 -18.78 -17.07 -3.68
N GLN A 186 -19.28 -17.89 -4.61
CA GLN A 186 -18.46 -18.85 -5.36
C GLN A 186 -17.29 -18.16 -6.08
N ARG A 187 -17.54 -17.01 -6.72
CA ARG A 187 -16.48 -16.24 -7.39
C ARG A 187 -15.46 -15.66 -6.42
N ALA A 188 -15.88 -15.25 -5.22
CA ALA A 188 -14.98 -14.75 -4.19
C ALA A 188 -14.07 -15.87 -3.65
N VAL A 189 -14.65 -17.04 -3.35
CA VAL A 189 -13.92 -18.25 -2.95
C VAL A 189 -12.90 -18.66 -4.03
N GLU A 190 -13.31 -18.69 -5.30
CA GLU A 190 -12.42 -19.03 -6.41
C GLU A 190 -11.25 -18.05 -6.54
N LYS A 191 -11.49 -16.75 -6.35
CA LYS A 191 -10.41 -15.75 -6.34
C LYS A 191 -9.43 -15.98 -5.19
N ASP A 192 -9.92 -16.37 -4.02
CA ASP A 192 -9.06 -16.66 -2.86
C ASP A 192 -8.28 -17.96 -3.05
N TYR A 193 -8.90 -18.99 -3.61
CA TYR A 193 -8.23 -20.22 -4.02
C TYR A 193 -7.11 -19.95 -5.03
N ARG A 194 -7.39 -19.21 -6.10
CA ARG A 194 -6.37 -18.80 -7.09
C ARG A 194 -5.24 -18.01 -6.45
N ARG A 195 -5.54 -17.14 -5.49
CA ARG A 195 -4.54 -16.38 -4.74
C ARG A 195 -3.65 -17.31 -3.92
N ALA A 196 -4.22 -18.28 -3.22
CA ALA A 196 -3.49 -19.27 -2.44
C ALA A 196 -2.58 -20.13 -3.33
N VAL A 197 -3.12 -20.73 -4.40
CA VAL A 197 -2.36 -21.52 -5.38
C VAL A 197 -1.25 -20.70 -6.04
N GLY A 198 -1.54 -19.44 -6.41
CA GLY A 198 -0.55 -18.54 -6.97
C GLY A 198 0.60 -18.23 -5.99
N SER A 199 0.29 -18.09 -4.71
CA SER A 199 1.28 -17.93 -3.63
C SER A 199 2.15 -19.19 -3.49
N GLU A 200 1.55 -20.37 -3.47
CA GLU A 200 2.27 -21.65 -3.40
C GLU A 200 3.20 -21.86 -4.60
N ARG A 201 2.75 -21.56 -5.82
CA ARG A 201 3.58 -21.64 -7.03
C ARG A 201 4.79 -20.70 -6.96
N LYS A 202 4.59 -19.46 -6.51
CA LYS A 202 5.71 -18.50 -6.32
C LYS A 202 6.70 -18.99 -5.27
N ARG A 203 6.19 -19.57 -4.18
CA ARG A 203 6.99 -20.17 -3.12
C ARG A 203 7.83 -21.34 -3.64
N ALA A 204 7.23 -22.25 -4.41
CA ALA A 204 7.89 -23.38 -5.03
C ALA A 204 8.97 -22.94 -6.04
N SER A 205 8.64 -22.01 -6.93
CA SER A 205 9.59 -21.43 -7.90
C SER A 205 10.79 -20.78 -7.21
N SER A 206 10.54 -19.99 -6.17
CA SER A 206 11.59 -19.36 -5.38
C SER A 206 12.44 -20.40 -4.60
N ALA A 207 11.86 -21.55 -4.23
CA ALA A 207 12.59 -22.63 -3.56
C ALA A 207 13.52 -23.36 -4.55
N ALA A 208 13.02 -23.63 -5.76
CA ALA A 208 13.81 -24.19 -6.85
C ALA A 208 14.99 -23.29 -7.23
N PHE A 209 14.76 -21.97 -7.35
CA PHE A 209 15.83 -20.99 -7.61
C PHE A 209 16.92 -21.04 -6.53
N GLN A 210 16.56 -21.08 -5.25
CA GLN A 210 17.53 -21.15 -4.16
C GLN A 210 18.28 -22.48 -4.11
N ALA A 211 17.61 -23.61 -4.40
CA ALA A 211 18.28 -24.90 -4.51
C ALA A 211 19.34 -24.90 -5.62
N ALA A 212 19.03 -24.27 -6.77
CA ALA A 212 19.97 -24.07 -7.86
C ALA A 212 21.13 -23.13 -7.45
N ALA A 213 20.84 -22.03 -6.76
CA ALA A 213 21.86 -21.09 -6.27
C ALA A 213 22.83 -21.74 -5.26
N LYS A 214 22.30 -22.55 -4.32
CA LYS A 214 23.12 -23.31 -3.35
C LYS A 214 24.02 -24.36 -4.03
N LYS A 215 23.52 -25.06 -5.06
CA LYS A 215 24.35 -25.97 -5.87
C LYS A 215 25.51 -25.23 -6.54
N LYS A 216 25.26 -24.04 -7.10
CA LYS A 216 26.29 -23.17 -7.70
C LYS A 216 27.35 -22.72 -6.70
N HIS A 217 26.96 -22.36 -5.47
CA HIS A 217 27.90 -21.94 -4.44
C HIS A 217 28.73 -23.11 -3.88
N LYS A 218 28.19 -24.33 -3.87
CA LYS A 218 28.91 -25.54 -3.44
C LYS A 218 29.95 -26.02 -4.48
N GLN A 219 29.85 -25.54 -5.73
CA GLN A 219 30.76 -25.87 -6.83
C GLN A 219 31.93 -24.88 -6.99
N LYS A 220 31.96 -23.75 -6.26
CA LYS A 220 33.15 -22.90 -6.22
C LYS A 220 34.15 -23.47 -5.21
N PRO A 221 35.39 -23.82 -5.61
CA PRO A 221 36.45 -24.08 -4.63
C PRO A 221 36.67 -22.82 -3.79
N ALA A 222 36.84 -22.99 -2.49
CA ALA A 222 37.21 -21.92 -1.59
C ALA A 222 38.69 -21.55 -1.82
N SER A 223 38.97 -20.81 -2.89
CA SER A 223 40.29 -20.20 -3.09
C SER A 223 40.16 -18.68 -3.06
N ASP A 224 40.93 -18.09 -2.16
CA ASP A 224 41.34 -16.68 -2.06
C ASP A 224 40.26 -15.67 -1.63
N TYR A 225 39.88 -15.74 -0.34
CA TYR A 225 39.46 -14.53 0.38
C TYR A 225 40.66 -14.01 1.18
N SER A 226 41.43 -13.11 0.56
CA SER A 226 42.46 -12.34 1.28
C SER A 226 41.75 -11.18 2.00
N THR A 227 41.75 -11.22 3.33
CA THR A 227 41.29 -10.10 4.14
C THR A 227 42.30 -8.97 3.99
N GLY A 228 41.86 -7.84 3.41
CA GLY A 228 42.69 -6.66 3.24
C GLY A 228 43.34 -6.26 4.56
N ALA A 229 44.66 -6.08 4.53
CA ALA A 229 45.47 -5.68 5.66
C ALA A 229 45.06 -4.30 6.19
N PHE A 230 45.18 -4.16 7.51
CA PHE A 230 44.96 -2.94 8.31
C PHE A 230 45.84 -1.78 7.87
#